data_AF-A0A1C5DEB9-F1
#
_entry.id   AF-A0A1C5DEB9-F1
#
_cell.length_a   1.000
_cell.length_b   1.000
_cell.length_c   1.000
_cell.angle_alpha   90.00
_cell.angle_beta   90.00
_cell.angle_gamma   90.00
#
_symmetry.space_group_name_H-M   'P 1'
#
loop_
_entity.id
_entity.type
_entity.pdbx_description
1 polymer ?
#
loop_
_entity_poly.entity_id
_entity_poly.type
_entity_poly.pdbx_seq_one_letter_code
_entity_poly.pdbx_strand_id
1 'polypeptide(L)' 'MGRVAGPSVPTHAVDATAGLERSVKALLAHRTYIEGLTDDAPEAYCRTFLADHARVEGERFGGRPAVTFELFTR' A
#
# COMPACT_ATOMS: atom_id res chain seq x y z
N MET A 1 -9.02 11.87 -22.59
CA MET A 1 -8.00 10.83 -22.33
C MET A 1 -7.42 11.09 -20.95
N GLY A 2 -8.02 10.51 -19.91
CA GLY A 2 -7.66 10.78 -18.51
C GLY A 2 -6.24 10.27 -18.22
N ARG A 3 -5.43 11.08 -17.54
CA ARG A 3 -4.09 10.67 -17.10
C ARG A 3 -4.23 9.52 -16.11
N VAL A 4 -3.88 8.31 -16.53
CA VAL A 4 -3.84 7.10 -15.68
C VAL A 4 -2.54 7.02 -14.86
N ALA A 5 -1.54 7.86 -15.17
CA ALA A 5 -0.29 7.93 -14.43
C ALA A 5 0.26 9.36 -14.46
N GLY A 6 -0.26 10.23 -13.60
CA GLY A 6 0.51 11.38 -13.14
C GLY A 6 1.48 10.93 -12.05
N PRO A 7 2.63 11.60 -11.83
CA PRO A 7 3.42 11.36 -10.64
C PRO A 7 2.52 11.59 -9.42
N SER A 8 2.38 10.58 -8.55
CA SER A 8 1.63 10.73 -7.31
C SER A 8 2.39 11.70 -6.42
N VAL A 9 1.78 12.85 -6.14
CA VAL A 9 2.29 13.80 -5.14
C VAL A 9 1.32 13.75 -3.97
N PRO A 10 1.42 12.75 -3.09
CA PRO A 10 0.48 12.60 -2.00
C PRO A 10 0.47 13.84 -1.11
N THR A 11 -0.71 14.36 -0.84
CA THR A 11 -0.93 15.55 -0.01
C THR A 11 -1.41 15.19 1.39
N HIS A 12 -1.95 13.99 1.57
CA HIS A 12 -2.54 13.50 2.81
C HIS A 12 -2.08 12.08 3.10
N ALA A 13 -2.11 11.72 4.39
CA ALA A 13 -1.79 10.37 4.83
C ALA A 13 -2.66 9.96 6.02
N VAL A 14 -2.89 8.65 6.15
CA VAL A 14 -3.61 8.02 7.26
C VAL A 14 -2.72 6.95 7.87
N ASP A 15 -2.62 6.91 9.21
CA ASP A 15 -1.87 5.89 9.95
C ASP A 15 -2.44 4.49 9.66
N ALA A 16 -1.59 3.61 9.15
CA ALA A 16 -1.95 2.27 8.71
C ALA A 16 -1.69 1.20 9.79
N THR A 17 -1.06 1.56 10.91
CA THR A 17 -0.53 0.61 11.89
C THR A 17 -1.59 -0.38 12.38
N ALA A 18 -2.78 0.11 12.74
CA ALA A 18 -3.87 -0.73 13.23
C ALA A 18 -4.52 -1.60 12.14
N GLY A 19 -4.40 -1.19 10.87
CA GLY A 19 -5.04 -1.85 9.74
C GLY A 19 -4.17 -2.91 9.05
N LEU A 20 -2.85 -2.90 9.28
CA LEU A 20 -1.88 -3.63 8.46
C LEU A 20 -2.17 -5.13 8.36
N GLU A 21 -2.40 -5.81 9.49
CA GLU A 21 -2.69 -7.25 9.51
C GLU A 21 -4.00 -7.60 8.79
N ARG A 22 -5.01 -6.72 8.87
CA ARG A 22 -6.26 -6.90 8.14
C ARG A 22 -6.03 -6.72 6.64
N SER A 23 -5.22 -5.76 6.25
CA SER A 23 -4.86 -5.52 4.85
C SER A 23 -4.09 -6.69 4.24
N VAL A 24 -3.18 -7.33 5.00
CA VAL A 24 -2.49 -8.56 4.55
C VAL A 24 -3.48 -9.67 4.23
N LYS A 25 -4.45 -9.91 5.11
CA LYS A 25 -5.50 -10.93 4.88
C LYS A 25 -6.39 -10.59 3.69
N ALA A 26 -6.75 -9.33 3.52
CA ALA A 26 -7.53 -8.86 2.38
C ALA A 26 -6.77 -9.04 1.06
N LEU A 27 -5.48 -8.69 1.02
CA LEU A 27 -4.65 -8.87 -0.17
C LEU A 27 -4.45 -10.35 -0.49
N LEU A 28 -4.18 -11.18 0.53
CA LEU A 28 -4.00 -12.62 0.38
C LEU A 28 -5.24 -13.33 -0.18
N ALA A 29 -6.43 -12.75 -0.05
CA ALA A 29 -7.64 -13.26 -0.70
C ALA A 29 -7.52 -13.29 -2.24
N HIS A 30 -6.60 -12.52 -2.82
CA HIS A 30 -6.23 -12.53 -4.25
C HIS A 30 -5.12 -13.54 -4.57
N ARG A 31 -5.05 -14.66 -3.84
CA ARG A 31 -3.93 -15.63 -3.88
C ARG A 31 -3.48 -16.03 -5.28
N THR A 32 -4.40 -16.47 -6.14
CA THR A 32 -4.07 -16.93 -7.50
C THR A 32 -3.42 -15.83 -8.34
N TYR A 33 -3.82 -14.57 -8.13
CA TYR A 33 -3.18 -13.44 -8.80
C TYR A 33 -1.76 -13.24 -8.28
N ILE A 34 -1.55 -13.29 -6.96
CA ILE A 34 -0.23 -13.14 -6.34
C ILE A 34 0.73 -14.26 -6.77
N GLU A 35 0.26 -15.50 -6.83
CA GLU A 35 1.04 -16.65 -7.31
C GLU A 35 1.49 -16.49 -8.77
N GLY A 36 0.80 -15.67 -9.56
CA GLY A 36 1.23 -15.32 -10.92
C GLY A 36 2.23 -14.16 -10.98
N LEU A 37 2.49 -13.45 -9.88
CA LEU A 37 3.37 -12.28 -9.82
C LEU A 37 4.72 -12.56 -9.17
N THR A 38 4.84 -13.61 -8.37
CA THR A 38 6.04 -13.91 -7.59
C THR A 38 6.18 -15.42 -7.35
N ASP A 39 7.41 -15.87 -7.13
CA ASP A 39 7.75 -17.22 -6.68
C ASP A 39 7.75 -17.35 -5.14
N ASP A 40 7.64 -16.22 -4.42
CA ASP A 40 7.57 -16.21 -2.96
C ASP A 40 6.26 -16.79 -2.42
N ALA A 41 6.27 -17.24 -1.17
CA ALA A 41 5.04 -17.61 -0.48
C ALA A 41 4.04 -16.42 -0.47
N PRO A 42 2.79 -16.58 -0.94
CA PRO A 42 1.88 -15.45 -1.16
C PRO A 42 1.65 -14.56 0.08
N GLU A 43 1.56 -15.17 1.26
CA GLU A 43 1.41 -14.41 2.52
C GLU A 43 2.64 -13.57 2.86
N ALA A 44 3.84 -14.12 2.65
CA ALA A 44 5.09 -13.41 2.88
C ALA A 44 5.22 -12.22 1.91
N TYR A 45 4.90 -12.44 0.64
CA TYR A 45 4.86 -11.38 -0.37
C TYR A 45 3.90 -10.25 0.05
N CYS A 46 2.66 -10.57 0.42
CA CYS A 46 1.68 -9.57 0.83
C CYS A 46 2.14 -8.75 2.04
N ARG A 47 2.71 -9.43 3.05
CA ARG A 47 3.19 -8.79 4.27
C ARG A 47 4.33 -7.83 3.99
N THR A 48 5.34 -8.28 3.26
CA THR A 48 6.49 -7.45 2.89
C THR A 48 6.06 -6.27 2.03
N PHE A 49 5.28 -6.53 0.98
CA PHE A 49 4.78 -5.48 0.07
C PHE A 49 4.04 -4.37 0.81
N LEU A 50 3.07 -4.72 1.67
CA LEU A 50 2.29 -3.73 2.40
C LEU A 50 3.10 -3.00 3.48
N ALA A 51 3.97 -3.71 4.20
CA ALA A 51 4.81 -3.11 5.23
C ALA A 51 5.81 -2.12 4.64
N ASP A 52 6.48 -2.49 3.55
CA ASP A 52 7.46 -1.63 2.88
C ASP A 52 6.80 -0.40 2.28
N HIS A 53 5.67 -0.58 1.59
CA HIS A 53 4.95 0.55 1.01
C HIS A 53 4.44 1.50 2.10
N ALA A 54 3.85 0.98 3.18
CA ALA A 54 3.36 1.82 4.27
C ALA A 54 4.50 2.57 4.98
N ARG A 55 5.66 1.93 5.14
CA ARG A 55 6.85 2.54 5.74
C ARG A 55 7.39 3.68 4.87
N VAL A 56 7.62 3.42 3.58
CA VAL A 56 8.16 4.41 2.62
C VAL A 56 7.24 5.63 2.53
N GLU A 57 5.94 5.40 2.39
CA GLU A 57 4.95 6.48 2.35
C GLU A 57 4.90 7.26 3.69
N GLY A 58 5.06 6.56 4.80
CA GLY A 58 5.09 7.13 6.14
C GLY A 58 6.26 8.08 6.44
N GLU A 59 7.40 7.93 5.77
CA GLU A 59 8.61 8.74 6.00
C GLU A 59 8.33 10.24 5.88
N ARG A 60 7.42 10.63 4.98
CA ARG A 60 7.05 12.03 4.71
C ARG A 60 5.94 12.55 5.63
N PHE A 61 5.29 11.67 6.41
CA PHE A 61 4.11 11.97 7.22
C PHE A 61 4.31 11.57 8.69
N GLY A 62 5.45 11.97 9.27
CA GLY A 62 5.75 11.77 10.68
C GLY A 62 6.34 10.40 11.04
N GLY A 63 6.84 9.66 10.04
CA GLY A 63 7.66 8.46 10.25
C GLY A 63 6.88 7.23 10.75
N ARG A 64 5.55 7.25 10.67
CA ARG A 64 4.69 6.11 11.02
C ARG A 64 4.19 5.44 9.74
N PRO A 65 3.99 4.10 9.72
CA PRO A 65 3.39 3.43 8.57
C PRO A 65 2.10 4.10 8.15
N ALA A 66 1.98 4.49 6.88
CA ALA A 66 0.86 5.28 6.40
C ALA A 66 0.41 4.88 5.01
N VAL A 67 -0.89 5.08 4.75
CA VAL A 67 -1.43 5.09 3.38
C VAL A 67 -1.61 6.54 2.96
N THR A 68 -1.08 6.88 1.79
CA THR A 68 -1.06 8.24 1.27
C THR A 68 -2.07 8.43 0.16
N PHE A 69 -2.58 9.66 0.05
CA PHE A 69 -3.59 10.05 -0.92
C PHE A 69 -3.28 11.46 -1.44
N GLU A 70 -3.55 11.68 -2.72
CA GLU A 70 -3.60 13.02 -3.32
C GLU A 70 -5.06 13.48 -3.36
N LEU A 71 -5.39 14.50 -2.57
CA LEU A 71 -6.72 15.09 -2.54
C LEU A 71 -6.78 16.33 -3.43
N PHE A 72 -7.78 16.38 -4.31
CA PHE A 72 -8.09 17.54 -5.15
C PHE A 72 -9.34 18.25 -4.60
N THR A 73 -9.25 19.57 -4.45
CA THR A 73 -10.41 20.39 -4.09
C THR A 73 -11.37 20.51 -5.27
N ARG A 74 -12.66 20.58 -4.98
CA ARG A 74 -13.73 20.73 -5.97
C ARG A 74 -13.70 22.10 -6.64
#